data_AF-A0A7Y8ITN4-F1
#
_entry.id   AF-A0A7Y8ITN4-F1
#
_cell.length_a   1.000
_cell.length_b   1.000
_cell.length_c   1.000
_cell.angle_alpha   90.00
_cell.angle_beta   90.00
_cell.angle_gamma   90.00
#
_symmetry.space_group_name_H-M   'P 1'
#
loop_
_entity.id
_entity.type
_entity.pdbx_description
1 polymer ?
#
loop_
_entity_poly.entity_id
_entity_poly.type
_entity_poly.pdbx_seq_one_letter_code
_entity_poly.pdbx_strand_id
1 'polypeptide(L)' 'MRTTFDIDAELIEKVVKTTGARSKKRAIEIAMKEFLRAKRRKELSDLIGNYEEFDVTLKDLEKMRKGS' A
#
# COMPACT_ATOMS: atom_id res chain seq x y z
N MET A 1 9.47 -21.14 -6.65
CA MET A 1 8.43 -22.00 -7.24
C MET A 1 8.32 -21.71 -8.73
N ARG A 2 8.17 -22.73 -9.58
CA ARG A 2 7.84 -22.56 -11.00
C ARG A 2 6.34 -22.79 -11.15
N THR A 3 5.65 -21.79 -11.69
CA THR A 3 4.20 -21.82 -11.85
C THR A 3 3.88 -21.41 -13.28
N THR A 4 2.94 -22.11 -13.90
CA THR A 4 2.37 -21.74 -15.20
C THR A 4 0.99 -21.19 -14.95
N PHE A 5 0.69 -20.01 -15.48
CA PHE A 5 -0.62 -19.38 -15.41
C PHE A 5 -0.88 -18.64 -16.70
N ASP A 6 -2.14 -18.57 -17.10
CA ASP A 6 -2.57 -17.81 -18.26
C ASP A 6 -2.75 -16.34 -17.88
N ILE A 7 -2.16 -15.44 -18.65
CA ILE A 7 -2.20 -13.99 -18.42
C ILE A 7 -2.07 -13.25 -19.73
N ASP A 8 -2.76 -12.13 -19.83
CA ASP A 8 -2.65 -11.22 -20.96
C ASP A 8 -1.19 -10.76 -21.18
N ALA A 9 -0.69 -11.01 -22.39
CA ALA A 9 0.66 -10.65 -22.80
C ALA A 9 0.87 -9.13 -22.82
N GLU A 10 -0.14 -8.35 -23.21
CA GLU A 10 -0.06 -6.89 -23.23
C GLU A 10 0.07 -6.30 -21.83
N LEU A 11 -0.64 -6.90 -20.87
CA LEU A 11 -0.53 -6.50 -19.46
C LEU A 11 0.89 -6.73 -18.95
N ILE A 12 1.48 -7.89 -19.22
CA ILE A 12 2.87 -8.18 -18.84
C ILE A 12 3.85 -7.21 -19.49
N GLU A 13 3.67 -6.88 -20.77
CA GLU A 13 4.50 -5.88 -21.43
C GLU A 13 4.42 -4.51 -20.76
N LYS A 14 3.20 -4.04 -20.45
CA LYS A 14 3.00 -2.77 -19.74
C LYS A 14 3.71 -2.80 -18.40
N VAL A 15 3.55 -3.86 -17.62
CA VAL A 15 4.22 -4.01 -16.31
C VAL A 15 5.74 -4.01 -16.47
N VAL A 16 6.31 -4.70 -17.47
CA VAL A 16 7.76 -4.68 -17.75
C VAL A 16 8.23 -3.27 -18.10
N LYS A 17 7.52 -2.56 -18.99
CA LYS A 17 7.84 -1.18 -19.40
C LYS A 17 7.78 -0.22 -18.20
N THR A 18 6.72 -0.29 -17.39
CA THR A 18 6.55 0.55 -16.21
C THR A 18 7.59 0.27 -15.13
N THR A 19 7.97 -0.99 -14.92
CA THR A 19 8.95 -1.37 -13.88
C THR A 19 10.40 -1.24 -14.32
N GLY A 20 10.68 -1.14 -15.63
CA GLY A 20 12.03 -1.17 -16.19
C GLY A 20 12.76 -2.50 -15.96
N ALA A 21 12.03 -3.56 -15.62
CA ALA A 21 12.61 -4.82 -15.20
C ALA A 21 13.21 -5.60 -16.37
N ARG A 22 14.39 -6.21 -16.15
CA ARG A 22 15.08 -7.02 -17.18
C ARG A 22 14.38 -8.33 -17.55
N SER A 23 13.36 -8.75 -16.81
CA SER A 23 12.61 -9.98 -17.09
C SER A 23 11.16 -9.88 -16.65
N LYS A 24 10.28 -10.62 -17.35
CA LYS A 24 8.84 -10.74 -17.02
C LYS A 24 8.64 -11.19 -15.57
N LYS A 25 9.40 -12.20 -15.11
CA LYS A 25 9.37 -12.67 -13.73
C LYS A 25 9.64 -11.54 -12.72
N ARG A 26 10.70 -10.76 -12.96
CA ARG A 26 11.09 -9.68 -12.05
C ARG A 26 10.04 -8.56 -12.04
N ALA A 27 9.47 -8.23 -13.20
CA ALA A 27 8.40 -7.25 -13.32
C ALA A 27 7.17 -7.65 -12.49
N ILE A 28 6.77 -8.93 -12.57
CA ILE A 28 5.66 -9.49 -11.81
C ILE A 28 5.93 -9.45 -10.32
N GLU A 29 7.13 -9.85 -9.87
CA GLU A 29 7.51 -9.78 -8.45
C GLU A 29 7.45 -8.35 -7.89
N ILE A 30 7.88 -7.36 -8.69
CA ILE A 30 7.78 -5.94 -8.29
C ILE A 30 6.32 -5.52 -8.19
N ALA A 31 5.51 -5.81 -9.21
CA ALA A 31 4.10 -5.46 -9.24
C ALA A 31 3.32 -6.07 -8.07
N MET A 32 3.55 -7.34 -7.74
CA MET A 32 2.88 -7.99 -6.61
C MET A 32 3.29 -7.38 -5.27
N LYS A 33 4.57 -7.05 -5.08
CA LYS A 33 5.04 -6.37 -3.86
C LYS A 33 4.41 -4.98 -3.71
N GLU A 34 4.35 -4.22 -4.80
CA GLU A 34 3.73 -2.89 -4.77
C GLU A 34 2.21 -2.95 -4.56
N PHE A 35 1.54 -3.95 -5.12
CA PHE A 35 0.12 -4.20 -4.84
C PHE A 35 -0.14 -4.45 -3.35
N LEU A 36 0.64 -5.32 -2.71
CA LEU A 36 0.53 -5.59 -1.27
C LEU A 36 0.83 -4.35 -0.43
N ARG A 37 1.84 -3.56 -0.81
CA ARG A 37 2.15 -2.28 -0.16
C ARG A 37 1.01 -1.28 -0.29
N ALA A 38 0.38 -1.19 -1.46
CA ALA A 38 -0.78 -0.33 -1.69
C ALA A 38 -1.98 -0.75 -0.84
N LYS A 39 -2.25 -2.06 -0.74
CA LYS A 39 -3.30 -2.60 0.15
C LYS A 39 -3.03 -2.26 1.62
N ARG A 40 -1.81 -2.45 2.11
CA ARG A 40 -1.45 -2.10 3.49
C ARG A 40 -1.59 -0.60 3.77
N ARG A 41 -1.21 0.27 2.81
CA ARG A 41 -1.44 1.72 2.96
C ARG A 41 -2.93 2.05 3.06
N LYS A 42 -3.77 1.37 2.27
CA LYS A 42 -5.22 1.53 2.36
C LYS A 42 -5.76 1.07 3.71
N GLU A 43 -5.38 -0.11 4.18
CA GLU A 43 -5.80 -0.63 5.49
C GLU A 43 -5.40 0.31 6.64
N LEU A 44 -4.19 0.88 6.59
CA LEU A 44 -3.74 1.86 7.56
C LEU A 44 -4.54 3.17 7.48
N SER A 45 -4.86 3.63 6.26
CA SER A 45 -5.72 4.80 6.07
C SER A 45 -7.12 4.58 6.61
N ASP A 46 -7.69 3.39 6.38
CA ASP A 46 -9.02 3.01 6.87
C ASP A 46 -9.01 2.90 8.41
N LEU A 47 -7.92 2.42 9.02
CA LEU A 47 -7.76 2.38 10.47
C LEU A 47 -7.70 3.78 11.10
N ILE A 48 -7.04 4.74 10.44
CA ILE A 48 -7.01 6.15 10.86
C ILE A 48 -8.40 6.80 10.67
N GLY A 49 -9.23 6.30 9.76
CA GLY A 49 -10.52 6.90 9.38
C GLY A 49 -11.65 6.81 10.43
N ASN A 50 -11.49 6.10 11.54
CA ASN A 50 -12.51 6.01 12.60
C ASN A 50 -12.41 7.15 13.63
N TYR A 51 -12.10 8.36 13.18
CA TYR A 51 -12.06 9.58 14.00
C TYR A 51 -13.25 10.51 13.72
N GLU A 52 -14.43 9.98 13.34
CA GLU A 52 -15.66 10.78 13.32
C GLU A 52 -16.01 11.35 14.71
N GLU A 53 -15.40 10.80 15.77
CA GLU A 53 -15.62 11.18 17.18
C GLU A 53 -14.35 11.68 17.90
N PHE A 54 -13.30 12.09 17.18
CA PHE A 54 -12.11 12.66 17.83
C PHE A 54 -12.31 14.15 18.16
N ASP A 55 -13.26 14.43 19.06
CA ASP A 55 -13.54 15.75 19.62
C ASP A 55 -12.50 16.12 20.69
N VAL A 56 -11.23 16.07 20.31
CA VAL A 56 -10.12 16.46 21.19
C VAL A 56 -9.67 17.85 20.79
N THR A 57 -9.98 18.84 21.63
CA THR A 57 -9.56 20.21 21.39
C THR A 57 -8.10 20.43 21.77
N LEU A 58 -7.49 21.51 21.26
CA LEU A 58 -6.13 21.92 21.61
C LEU A 58 -5.90 22.02 23.13
N LYS A 59 -6.93 22.42 23.88
CA LYS A 59 -6.91 22.54 25.34
C LYS A 59 -6.86 21.17 26.03
N ASP A 60 -7.47 20.15 25.44
CA ASP A 60 -7.45 18.77 25.97
C ASP A 60 -6.07 18.13 25.77
N LEU A 61 -5.44 18.38 24.62
CA LEU A 61 -4.06 17.96 24.35
C LEU A 61 -3.05 18.59 25.31
N GLU A 62 -3.20 19.88 25.61
CA GLU A 62 -2.33 20.58 26.57
C GLU A 62 -2.44 20.03 28.00
N LYS A 63 -3.63 19.61 28.42
CA LYS A 63 -3.84 18.96 29.73
C LYS A 63 -3.16 17.60 29.81
N MET A 64 -3.28 16.77 28.77
CA MET A 64 -2.64 15.45 28.73
C MET A 64 -1.11 15.56 28.79
N ARG A 65 -0.54 16.58 28.14
CA ARG A 65 0.91 16.83 28.13
C ARG A 65 1.47 17.32 29.47
N LYS A 66 0.68 18.02 30.28
CA LYS A 66 1.09 18.51 31.61
C LYS A 66 1.05 17.43 32.70
N GLY A 67 0.51 16.25 32.41
CA GLY A 67 0.46 15.10 33.30
C GLY A 67 1.55 14.03 33.07
N SER A 68 2.55 14.30 32.23
CA SER A 68 3.76 13.48 32.03
C SER A 68 5.00 14.13 32.64
#